data_AF-A0A527W8M1-F1
#
_entry.id   AF-A0A527W8M1-F1
#
_cell.length_a   1.000
_cell.length_b   1.000
_cell.length_c   1.000
_cell.angle_alpha   90.00
_cell.angle_beta   90.00
_cell.angle_gamma   90.00
#
_symmetry.space_group_name_H-M   'P 1'
#
loop_
_entity.id
_entity.type
_entity.pdbx_description
1 polymer ?
#
loop_
_entity_poly.entity_id
_entity_poly.type
_entity_poly.pdbx_seq_one_letter_code
_entity_poly.pdbx_strand_id
1 'polypeptide(L)' 'MTAFKPLVFSGVQPTGNLHLGNYLGAIKKFVALQEQSDCI' A
#
# COMPACT_ATOMS: atom_id res chain seq x y z
N MET A 1 -7.39 -8.89 26.23
CA MET A 1 -6.27 -8.93 25.26
C MET A 1 -6.59 -7.91 24.18
N THR A 2 -5.84 -6.83 24.08
CA THR A 2 -6.02 -5.85 22.99
C THR A 2 -5.57 -6.50 21.69
N ALA A 3 -6.49 -6.63 20.72
CA ALA A 3 -6.18 -7.16 19.40
C ALA A 3 -5.39 -6.09 18.63
N PHE A 4 -4.18 -6.44 18.17
CA PHE A 4 -3.38 -5.56 17.32
C PHE A 4 -3.94 -5.57 15.90
N LYS A 5 -4.20 -4.39 15.34
CA LYS A 5 -4.56 -4.25 13.93
C LYS A 5 -3.30 -4.49 13.08
N PRO A 6 -3.39 -5.24 11.96
CA PRO A 6 -2.25 -5.44 11.07
C PRO A 6 -1.70 -4.11 10.57
N LEU A 7 -0.37 -3.99 10.53
CA LEU A 7 0.35 -2.82 10.01
C LEU A 7 0.97 -3.16 8.66
N VAL A 8 0.71 -2.33 7.65
CA VAL A 8 1.23 -2.48 6.30
C VAL A 8 2.16 -1.31 5.98
N PHE A 9 3.38 -1.62 5.55
CA PHE A 9 4.33 -0.65 5.02
C PHE A 9 4.59 -0.96 3.56
N SER A 10 4.59 0.07 2.70
CA SER A 10 4.79 -0.10 1.27
C SER A 10 5.60 1.05 0.67
N GLY A 11 6.64 0.71 -0.10
CA GLY A 11 7.54 1.67 -0.74
C GLY A 11 7.40 1.69 -2.27
N VAL A 12 7.52 2.87 -2.85
CA VAL A 12 7.66 3.07 -4.30
C VAL A 12 8.97 3.81 -4.55
N GLN A 13 9.80 3.29 -5.44
CA GLN A 13 11.07 3.92 -5.78
C GLN A 13 10.83 5.30 -6.42
N PRO A 14 11.49 6.38 -5.97
CA PRO A 14 11.31 7.73 -6.50
C PRO A 14 12.11 7.94 -7.80
N THR A 15 12.04 6.99 -8.73
CA THR A 15 12.80 7.02 -9.98
C THR A 15 11.91 6.65 -11.16
N GLY A 16 12.13 7.31 -12.29
CA GLY A 16 11.34 7.08 -13.51
C GLY A 16 9.90 7.59 -13.39
N ASN A 17 9.08 7.26 -14.39
CA ASN A 17 7.67 7.59 -14.40
C ASN A 17 6.85 6.41 -13.86
N LEU A 18 5.75 6.69 -13.17
CA LEU A 18 4.79 5.66 -12.80
C LEU A 18 4.13 5.11 -14.07
N HIS A 19 4.27 3.80 -14.27
CA HIS A 19 3.60 3.08 -15.35
C HIS A 19 2.25 2.53 -14.89
N LEU A 20 1.37 2.22 -15.86
CA LEU A 20 0.07 1.61 -15.59
C LEU A 20 0.21 0.29 -14.80
N GLY A 21 1.28 -0.47 -15.04
CA GLY A 21 1.60 -1.67 -14.28
C GLY A 21 1.84 -1.41 -12.79
N ASN A 22 2.50 -0.30 -12.43
CA ASN A 22 2.71 0.09 -11.03
C ASN A 22 1.37 0.45 -10.37
N TYR A 23 0.52 1.17 -11.11
CA TYR A 23 -0.79 1.56 -10.63
C TYR A 23 -1.69 0.35 -10.36
N LEU A 24 -1.87 -0.51 -11.36
CA LEU A 24 -2.73 -1.70 -11.25
C LEU A 24 -2.15 -2.78 -10.33
N GLY A 25 -0.82 -2.92 -10.31
CA GLY A 25 -0.11 -3.95 -9.56
C GLY A 25 0.03 -3.65 -8.07
N ALA A 26 0.24 -2.37 -7.73
CA ALA A 26 0.58 -1.93 -6.37
C ALA A 26 -0.30 -0.78 -5.88
N ILE A 27 -0.27 0.39 -6.52
CA ILE A 27 -0.88 1.61 -5.94
C ILE A 27 -2.38 1.46 -5.69
N LYS A 28 -3.12 0.84 -6.62
CA LYS A 28 -4.56 0.57 -6.43
C LYS A 28 -4.81 -0.33 -5.20
N LYS A 29 -3.92 -1.29 -4.92
CA LYS A 29 -4.03 -2.16 -3.75
C LYS A 29 -3.68 -1.42 -2.46
N PHE A 30 -2.71 -0.51 -2.50
CA PHE A 30 -2.36 0.31 -1.33
C PHE A 30 -3.55 1.09 -0.81
N VAL A 31 -4.36 1.68 -1.69
CA VAL A 31 -5.60 2.37 -1.31
C VAL A 31 -6.59 1.42 -0.64
N ALA A 32 -6.84 0.25 -1.23
CA ALA A 32 -7.76 -0.75 -0.65
C ALA A 32 -7.31 -1.29 0.72
N LEU A 33 -5.99 -1.36 0.97
CA LEU A 33 -5.44 -1.85 2.24
C LEU A 33 -5.67 -0.89 3.42
N GLN A 34 -5.87 0.40 3.15
CA GLN A 34 -6.16 1.40 4.19
C GLN A 34 -7.51 1.16 4.89
N GLU A 35 -8.45 0.49 4.23
CA GLU A 35 -9.73 0.12 4.83
C GLU A 35 -9.61 -1.04 5.84
N GLN A 36 -8.57 -1.88 5.70
CA GLN A 36 -8.45 -3.15 6.44
C GLN A 36 -7.34 -3.13 7.50
N SER A 37 -6.32 -2.30 7.29
CA SER A 37 -5.08 -2.29 8.07
C SER A 37 -4.65 -0.86 8.38
N ASP A 38 -3.77 -0.70 9.36
CA ASP A 38 -3.05 0.58 9.52
C ASP A 38 -1.92 0.62 8.51
N CYS A 39 -1.71 1.76 7.85
CA CYS A 39 -0.71 1.90 6.79
C CYS A 39 0.29 3.02 7.10
N ILE A 40 1.55 2.79 6.74
CA ILE A 40 2.66 3.76 6.80
C ILE A 40 3.28 3.89 5.41
#